data_AF-A0A1G2VAR2-F1
#
_entry.id   AF-A0A1G2VAR2-F1
#
_cell.length_a   1.000
_cell.length_b   1.000
_cell.length_c   1.000
_cell.angle_alpha   90.00
_cell.angle_beta   90.00
_cell.angle_gamma   90.00
#
_symmetry.space_group_name_H-M   'P 1'
#
loop_
_entity.id
_entity.type
_entity.pdbx_description
1 polymer ?
#
loop_
_entity_poly.entity_id
_entity_poly.type
_entity_poly.pdbx_seq_one_letter_code
_entity_poly.pdbx_strand_id
1 'polypeptide(L)'
;MVASERFVETVVENLKKAGVQTGEKGAHVEFENLEILPSGPEVQAVGEYKTKDGLKKVAVAIGPEFGSVDDDFIRDAVQVAKKFSDLLVIAATSFDASAFTEATQQNGLTVMRVKINPDLSMGDLLKKTGSGNLFLAFGEPDVKVKTTKEGVVVEIIGMDVYDPVKSEVRSSGDGELEHDIAAWFIDINYNGEAFYVMHAYFLGADNPYEKLRKALKADISEEVWDELHSTTSRAFPKPKTGKIAVKVINHYGDEVMKVIQV
;
A
#
# COMPACT_ATOMS: atom_id res chain seq x y z
N MET A 1 -5.05 16.90 10.85
CA MET A 1 -5.46 18.00 9.94
C MET A 1 -6.50 17.44 8.99
N VAL A 2 -7.56 18.19 8.66
CA VAL A 2 -8.66 17.72 7.80
C VAL A 2 -8.50 18.31 6.39
N ALA A 3 -8.92 17.57 5.37
CA ALA A 3 -8.98 18.04 3.99
C ALA A 3 -9.84 19.32 3.85
N SER A 4 -9.47 20.22 2.93
CA SER A 4 -10.33 21.35 2.58
C SER A 4 -11.54 20.87 1.76
N GLU A 5 -12.67 21.57 1.85
CA GLU A 5 -13.89 21.21 1.09
C GLU A 5 -13.61 21.11 -0.43
N ARG A 6 -12.88 22.08 -0.98
CA ARG A 6 -12.50 22.08 -2.40
C ARG A 6 -11.64 20.86 -2.77
N PHE A 7 -10.73 20.44 -1.89
CA PHE A 7 -9.91 19.26 -2.13
C PHE A 7 -10.75 18.00 -2.10
N VAL A 8 -11.67 17.88 -1.12
CA VAL A 8 -12.65 16.79 -1.04
C VAL A 8 -13.48 16.68 -2.32
N GLU A 9 -14.05 17.79 -2.80
CA GLU A 9 -14.81 17.83 -4.06
C GLU A 9 -13.97 17.32 -5.24
N THR A 10 -12.73 17.81 -5.36
CA THR A 10 -11.81 17.41 -6.43
C THR A 10 -11.50 15.91 -6.37
N VAL A 11 -11.21 15.38 -5.18
CA VAL A 11 -10.92 13.96 -4.98
C VAL A 11 -12.13 13.09 -5.31
N VAL A 12 -13.31 13.44 -4.81
CA VAL A 12 -14.55 12.66 -5.04
C VAL A 12 -14.96 12.66 -6.51
N GLU A 13 -14.88 13.81 -7.19
CA GLU A 13 -15.19 13.89 -8.61
C GLU A 13 -14.27 13.02 -9.47
N ASN A 14 -12.98 12.98 -9.15
CA ASN A 14 -12.02 12.17 -9.88
C ASN A 14 -12.09 10.70 -9.49
N LEU A 15 -12.35 10.36 -8.22
CA LEU A 15 -12.59 8.98 -7.79
C LEU A 15 -13.76 8.38 -8.55
N LYS A 16 -14.87 9.13 -8.67
CA LYS A 16 -16.06 8.67 -9.41
C LYS A 16 -15.77 8.39 -10.90
N LYS A 17 -14.84 9.13 -11.51
CA LYS A 17 -14.49 9.00 -12.94
C LYS A 17 -13.41 7.95 -13.20
N ALA A 18 -12.37 7.93 -12.38
CA ALA A 18 -11.17 7.13 -12.59
C ALA A 18 -11.20 5.80 -11.83
N GLY A 19 -12.04 5.68 -10.80
CA GLY A 19 -12.02 4.56 -9.88
C GLY A 19 -10.75 4.55 -9.02
N VAL A 20 -10.52 3.41 -8.37
CA VAL A 20 -9.25 3.11 -7.70
C VAL A 20 -8.61 1.93 -8.40
N GLN A 21 -7.38 2.11 -8.87
CA GLN A 21 -6.63 0.98 -9.43
C GLN A 21 -6.07 0.13 -8.31
N THR A 22 -6.14 -1.19 -8.48
CA THR A 22 -5.47 -2.14 -7.61
C THR A 22 -4.31 -2.75 -8.40
N GLY A 23 -3.27 -3.25 -7.73
CA GLY A 23 -2.00 -3.64 -8.36
C GLY A 23 -2.08 -4.68 -9.49
N GLU A 24 -3.25 -5.27 -9.77
CA GLU A 24 -3.48 -6.19 -10.88
C GLU A 24 -4.15 -5.51 -12.09
N LYS A 25 -3.71 -5.91 -13.29
CA LYS A 25 -4.33 -5.56 -14.56
C LYS A 25 -5.82 -5.95 -14.59
N GLY A 26 -6.70 -4.95 -14.52
CA GLY A 26 -8.16 -5.11 -14.66
C GLY A 26 -8.94 -5.13 -13.34
N ALA A 27 -8.27 -5.32 -12.21
CA ALA A 27 -8.87 -5.19 -10.89
C ALA A 27 -8.89 -3.70 -10.50
N HIS A 28 -10.06 -3.07 -10.61
CA HIS A 28 -10.25 -1.66 -10.25
C HIS A 28 -11.57 -1.48 -9.52
N VAL A 29 -11.60 -0.60 -8.53
CA VAL A 29 -12.84 -0.20 -7.86
C VAL A 29 -13.57 0.74 -8.81
N GLU A 30 -14.71 0.32 -9.31
CA GLU A 30 -15.61 1.17 -10.09
C GLU A 30 -16.76 1.65 -9.20
N PHE A 31 -16.85 2.97 -9.01
CA PHE A 31 -17.93 3.58 -8.22
C PHE A 31 -19.17 3.81 -9.08
N GLU A 32 -20.32 3.34 -8.63
CA GLU A 32 -21.61 3.66 -9.25
C GLU A 32 -22.03 5.08 -8.86
N ASN A 33 -21.91 5.40 -7.56
CA ASN A 33 -22.18 6.72 -7.02
C ASN A 33 -21.23 7.03 -5.86
N LEU A 34 -20.98 8.31 -5.66
CA LEU A 34 -20.31 8.88 -4.50
C LEU A 34 -20.96 10.24 -4.24
N GLU A 35 -21.41 10.43 -3.01
CA GLU A 35 -22.04 11.66 -2.52
C GLU A 35 -21.25 12.19 -1.33
N ILE A 36 -20.90 13.48 -1.40
CA ILE A 36 -20.17 14.17 -0.34
C ILE A 36 -21.13 14.38 0.83
N LEU A 37 -20.69 14.01 2.03
CA LEU A 37 -21.45 14.22 3.25
C LEU A 37 -21.32 15.68 3.72
N PRO A 38 -22.44 16.32 4.12
CA PRO A 38 -22.41 17.70 4.61
C PRO A 38 -21.65 17.90 5.93
N SER A 39 -21.44 16.82 6.70
CA SER A 39 -20.83 16.89 8.04
C SER A 39 -20.25 15.54 8.44
N GLY A 40 -18.93 15.50 8.60
CA GLY A 40 -18.18 14.36 9.14
C GLY A 40 -16.69 14.49 8.83
N PRO A 41 -15.83 14.93 9.76
CA PRO A 41 -14.39 15.01 9.50
C PRO A 41 -13.75 13.62 9.29
N GLU A 42 -14.41 12.54 9.71
CA GLU A 42 -13.88 11.18 9.64
C GLU A 42 -14.24 10.46 8.32
N VAL A 43 -15.39 10.78 7.71
CA VAL A 43 -15.84 10.24 6.42
C VAL A 43 -16.48 11.36 5.60
N GLN A 44 -15.89 11.66 4.44
CA GLN A 44 -16.27 12.80 3.60
C GLN A 44 -17.23 12.41 2.48
N ALA A 45 -17.24 11.15 2.05
CA ALA A 45 -18.18 10.69 1.03
C ALA A 45 -18.65 9.26 1.25
N VAL A 46 -19.83 8.96 0.74
CA VAL A 46 -20.43 7.62 0.77
C VAL A 46 -21.06 7.29 -0.56
N GLY A 47 -21.24 6.02 -0.84
CA GLY A 47 -21.95 5.58 -2.03
C GLY A 47 -21.87 4.09 -2.24
N GLU A 48 -21.85 3.68 -3.50
CA GLU A 48 -21.83 2.28 -3.91
C GLU A 48 -20.77 2.02 -4.97
N TYR A 49 -20.18 0.83 -4.91
CA TYR A 49 -19.21 0.34 -5.90
C TYR A 49 -19.67 -1.00 -6.47
N LYS A 50 -19.26 -1.25 -7.72
CA LYS A 50 -19.63 -2.46 -8.47
C LYS A 50 -18.78 -3.65 -8.03
N THR A 51 -19.45 -4.78 -7.84
CA THR A 51 -18.84 -6.09 -7.59
C THR A 51 -19.49 -7.15 -8.46
N LYS A 52 -18.91 -8.35 -8.54
CA LYS A 52 -19.51 -9.49 -9.25
C LYS A 52 -20.91 -9.85 -8.72
N ASP A 53 -21.16 -9.61 -7.43
CA ASP A 53 -22.38 -9.98 -6.73
C ASP A 53 -23.41 -8.84 -6.66
N GLY A 54 -23.14 -7.71 -7.34
CA GLY A 54 -23.97 -6.52 -7.34
C GLY A 54 -23.29 -5.30 -6.69
N LEU A 55 -24.09 -4.30 -6.33
CA LEU A 55 -23.61 -3.09 -5.68
C LEU A 55 -23.36 -3.34 -4.19
N LYS A 56 -22.23 -2.84 -3.68
CA LYS A 56 -21.89 -2.83 -2.26
C LYS A 56 -21.60 -1.41 -1.78
N LYS A 57 -21.73 -1.18 -0.47
CA LYS A 57 -21.61 0.15 0.12
C LYS A 57 -20.16 0.51 0.40
N VAL A 58 -19.81 1.76 0.11
CA VAL A 58 -18.49 2.32 0.36
C VAL A 58 -18.56 3.63 1.15
N ALA A 59 -17.62 3.80 2.05
CA ALA A 59 -17.29 5.07 2.70
C ALA A 59 -15.91 5.53 2.22
N VAL A 60 -15.71 6.83 2.09
CA VAL A 60 -14.44 7.45 1.69
C VAL A 60 -14.03 8.47 2.74
N ALA A 61 -12.87 8.24 3.35
CA ALA A 61 -12.18 9.17 4.22
C ALA A 61 -11.01 9.80 3.45
N ILE A 62 -10.90 11.12 3.46
CA ILE A 62 -9.93 11.88 2.67
C ILE A 62 -8.99 12.63 3.61
N GLY A 63 -7.71 12.27 3.56
CA GLY A 63 -6.64 12.91 4.29
C GLY A 63 -6.34 14.33 3.81
N PRO A 64 -5.50 15.08 4.53
CA PRO A 64 -5.15 16.44 4.15
C PRO A 64 -4.45 16.49 2.78
N GLU A 65 -4.64 17.59 2.04
CA GLU A 65 -3.93 17.85 0.78
C GLU A 65 -2.42 17.93 1.00
N PHE A 66 -2.03 18.61 2.08
CA PHE A 66 -0.64 18.76 2.52
C PHE A 66 -0.47 18.10 3.89
N GLY A 67 0.17 16.94 3.92
CA GLY A 67 0.44 16.17 5.14
C GLY A 67 0.11 14.69 4.97
N SER A 68 0.37 13.94 6.03
CA SER A 68 0.12 12.50 6.07
C SER A 68 -1.14 12.13 6.84
N VAL A 69 -1.65 10.94 6.54
CA VAL A 69 -2.63 10.21 7.37
C VAL A 69 -1.89 9.25 8.31
N ASP A 70 -2.28 9.24 9.58
CA ASP A 70 -1.76 8.36 10.64
C ASP A 70 -2.81 7.30 11.05
N ASP A 71 -2.50 6.52 12.09
CA ASP A 71 -3.39 5.50 12.65
C ASP A 71 -4.63 6.07 13.34
N ASP A 72 -4.52 7.22 14.00
CA ASP A 72 -5.67 7.88 14.65
C ASP A 72 -6.75 8.25 13.62
N PHE A 73 -6.36 8.87 12.51
CA PHE A 73 -7.28 9.19 11.42
C PHE A 73 -7.99 7.95 10.88
N ILE A 74 -7.25 6.84 10.68
CA ILE A 74 -7.83 5.58 10.19
C ILE A 74 -8.79 5.00 11.22
N ARG A 75 -8.43 4.97 12.51
CA ARG A 75 -9.30 4.45 13.57
C ARG A 75 -10.62 5.21 13.63
N ASP A 76 -10.58 6.53 13.57
CA ASP A 76 -11.77 7.39 13.62
C ASP A 76 -12.69 7.13 12.42
N ALA A 77 -12.13 7.07 11.21
CA ALA A 77 -12.86 6.73 9.99
C ALA A 77 -13.51 5.34 10.06
N VAL A 78 -12.78 4.34 10.57
CA VAL A 78 -13.28 2.96 10.76
C VAL A 78 -14.46 2.92 11.74
N GLN A 79 -14.42 3.68 12.84
CA GLN A 79 -15.53 3.70 13.82
C GLN A 79 -16.85 4.16 13.19
N VAL A 80 -16.79 5.05 12.20
CA VAL A 80 -17.95 5.57 11.46
C VAL A 80 -18.36 4.60 10.36
N ALA A 81 -17.42 4.22 9.49
CA ALA A 81 -17.69 3.43 8.28
C ALA A 81 -18.26 2.03 8.59
N LYS A 82 -17.76 1.35 9.64
CA LYS A 82 -18.19 -0.02 10.00
C LYS A 82 -19.69 -0.16 10.29
N LYS A 83 -20.40 0.96 10.49
CA LYS A 83 -21.83 0.96 10.79
C LYS A 83 -22.70 0.78 9.54
N PHE A 84 -22.16 1.07 8.35
CA PHE A 84 -22.98 1.15 7.14
C PHE A 84 -22.29 0.76 5.83
N SER A 85 -20.97 0.66 5.78
CA SER A 85 -20.24 0.30 4.55
C SER A 85 -19.54 -1.05 4.62
N ASP A 86 -19.37 -1.68 3.47
CA ASP A 86 -18.60 -2.91 3.28
C ASP A 86 -17.12 -2.60 3.02
N LEU A 87 -16.87 -1.44 2.39
CA LEU A 87 -15.53 -0.92 2.08
C LEU A 87 -15.35 0.48 2.68
N LEU A 88 -14.16 0.74 3.23
CA LEU A 88 -13.68 2.06 3.60
C LEU A 88 -12.44 2.38 2.77
N VAL A 89 -12.52 3.40 1.93
CA VAL A 89 -11.38 3.95 1.19
C VAL A 89 -10.76 5.08 2.01
N ILE A 90 -9.51 4.91 2.43
CA ILE A 90 -8.69 5.97 3.03
C ILE A 90 -7.84 6.58 1.91
N ALA A 91 -8.22 7.73 1.38
CA ALA A 91 -7.49 8.41 0.31
C ALA A 91 -6.56 9.48 0.88
N ALA A 92 -5.26 9.40 0.62
CA ALA A 92 -4.29 10.37 1.13
C ALA A 92 -3.12 10.61 0.15
N THR A 93 -2.52 11.79 0.20
CA THR A 93 -1.29 12.10 -0.56
C THR A 93 -0.06 11.43 0.05
N SER A 94 -0.03 11.25 1.37
CA SER A 94 0.96 10.44 2.09
C SER A 94 0.38 9.73 3.32
N PHE A 95 1.08 8.69 3.77
CA PHE A 95 0.76 7.92 4.97
C PHE A 95 1.97 7.89 5.89
N ASP A 96 1.73 8.12 7.18
CA ASP A 96 2.74 7.90 8.19
C ASP A 96 2.93 6.41 8.48
N ALA A 97 4.07 6.07 9.05
CA ALA A 97 4.42 4.68 9.30
C ALA A 97 3.44 3.99 10.26
N SER A 98 2.84 4.73 11.19
CA SER A 98 1.82 4.21 12.11
C SER A 98 0.52 3.80 11.40
N ALA A 99 0.17 4.43 10.28
CA ALA A 99 -1.04 4.15 9.51
C ALA A 99 -1.11 2.69 9.02
N PHE A 100 0.04 2.04 8.87
CA PHE A 100 0.18 0.63 8.45
C PHE A 100 0.11 -0.38 9.61
N THR A 101 -0.16 0.08 10.84
CA THR A 101 -0.37 -0.80 11.98
C THR A 101 -1.85 -1.21 12.15
N GLU A 102 -2.76 -0.44 11.56
CA GLU A 102 -4.19 -0.71 11.60
C GLU A 102 -4.59 -1.87 10.68
N ALA A 103 -5.52 -2.72 11.12
CA ALA A 103 -5.94 -3.89 10.36
C ALA A 103 -6.73 -3.50 9.09
N THR A 104 -6.43 -4.17 7.97
CA THR A 104 -7.14 -4.01 6.69
C THR A 104 -8.52 -4.67 6.66
N GLN A 105 -8.85 -5.50 7.64
CA GLN A 105 -10.18 -6.06 7.82
C GLN A 105 -10.62 -5.95 9.28
N GLN A 106 -11.81 -5.39 9.50
CA GLN A 106 -12.41 -5.28 10.83
C GLN A 106 -13.92 -5.54 10.76
N ASN A 107 -14.39 -6.62 11.39
CA ASN A 107 -15.82 -6.94 11.54
C ASN A 107 -16.64 -6.86 10.23
N GLY A 108 -16.08 -7.33 9.11
CA GLY A 108 -16.73 -7.30 7.79
C GLY A 108 -16.50 -6.02 6.98
N LEU A 109 -15.93 -4.97 7.57
CA LEU A 109 -15.42 -3.80 6.85
C LEU A 109 -14.03 -4.11 6.31
N THR A 110 -13.83 -3.87 5.01
CA THR A 110 -12.47 -3.82 4.43
C THR A 110 -11.98 -2.39 4.41
N VAL A 111 -10.73 -2.16 4.85
CA VAL A 111 -10.06 -0.86 4.81
C VAL A 111 -9.03 -0.87 3.69
N MET A 112 -9.21 0.00 2.71
CA MET A 112 -8.33 0.17 1.56
C MET A 112 -7.63 1.52 1.66
N ARG A 113 -6.29 1.48 1.77
CA ARG A 113 -5.46 2.69 1.70
C ARG A 113 -5.18 3.02 0.25
N VAL A 114 -5.39 4.27 -0.14
CA VAL A 114 -5.30 4.74 -1.51
C VAL A 114 -4.41 5.96 -1.58
N LYS A 115 -3.35 5.87 -2.39
CA LYS A 115 -2.50 7.01 -2.73
C LYS A 115 -3.24 7.92 -3.68
N ILE A 116 -3.30 9.21 -3.34
CA ILE A 116 -3.68 10.26 -4.26
C ILE A 116 -2.44 10.70 -5.00
N ASN A 117 -2.46 10.63 -6.33
CA ASN A 117 -1.38 11.17 -7.15
C ASN A 117 -1.29 12.70 -6.94
N PRO A 118 -0.11 13.26 -6.62
CA PRO A 118 0.08 14.71 -6.45
C PRO A 118 -0.39 15.54 -7.66
N ASP A 119 -0.33 14.96 -8.85
CA ASP A 119 -0.76 15.59 -10.10
C ASP A 119 -2.28 15.82 -10.16
N LEU A 120 -3.08 15.26 -9.23
CA LEU A 120 -4.52 15.51 -9.15
C LEU A 120 -4.86 17.01 -9.10
N SER A 121 -3.99 17.80 -8.46
CA SER A 121 -4.10 19.26 -8.35
C SER A 121 -3.82 20.02 -9.64
N MET A 122 -3.20 19.38 -10.65
CA MET A 122 -2.80 19.98 -11.93
C MET A 122 -3.94 20.06 -12.97
N GLY A 123 -5.15 19.60 -12.63
CA GLY A 123 -6.37 19.81 -13.42
C GLY A 123 -6.28 19.31 -14.87
N ASP A 124 -6.56 20.18 -15.85
CA ASP A 124 -6.71 19.84 -17.27
C ASP A 124 -5.43 19.32 -17.96
N LEU A 125 -4.26 19.44 -17.33
CA LEU A 125 -3.00 18.90 -17.89
C LEU A 125 -2.98 17.36 -17.90
N LEU A 126 -3.68 16.71 -16.95
CA LEU A 126 -3.84 15.25 -16.88
C LEU A 126 -4.55 14.65 -18.09
N LYS A 127 -5.47 15.41 -18.71
CA LYS A 127 -6.23 14.95 -19.90
C LYS A 127 -5.35 14.77 -21.14
N LYS A 128 -4.19 15.43 -21.20
CA LYS A 128 -3.32 15.43 -22.39
C LYS A 128 -2.18 14.42 -22.34
N THR A 129 -1.81 13.93 -21.15
CA THR A 129 -0.67 13.02 -20.96
C THR A 129 -1.04 11.55 -20.95
N GLY A 130 -2.34 11.22 -20.97
CA GLY A 130 -2.78 9.84 -20.83
C GLY A 130 -2.55 9.33 -19.41
N SER A 131 -3.22 9.98 -18.44
CA SER A 131 -3.62 9.39 -17.15
C SER A 131 -2.64 8.38 -16.55
N GLY A 132 -1.60 8.90 -15.89
CA GLY A 132 -1.01 8.16 -14.77
C GLY A 132 -2.08 7.87 -13.73
N ASN A 133 -1.94 6.75 -13.02
CA ASN A 133 -2.92 6.25 -12.06
C ASN A 133 -3.19 7.31 -10.98
N LEU A 134 -4.37 7.94 -11.00
CA LEU A 134 -4.73 9.04 -10.10
C LEU A 134 -4.93 8.57 -8.66
N PHE A 135 -5.50 7.37 -8.52
CA PHE A 135 -5.78 6.72 -7.26
C PHE A 135 -5.28 5.29 -7.32
N LEU A 136 -4.33 4.96 -6.46
CA LEU A 136 -3.73 3.64 -6.40
C LEU A 136 -3.97 3.03 -5.03
N ALA A 137 -4.64 1.88 -4.98
CA ALA A 137 -4.77 1.08 -3.78
C ALA A 137 -3.44 0.41 -3.44
N PHE A 138 -3.08 0.49 -2.17
CA PHE A 138 -1.93 -0.20 -1.63
C PHE A 138 -2.31 -1.57 -1.10
N GLY A 139 -1.48 -2.56 -1.41
CA GLY A 139 -1.47 -3.81 -0.67
C GLY A 139 -0.53 -3.77 0.52
N GLU A 140 -0.67 -4.72 1.46
CA GLU A 140 0.29 -4.89 2.55
C GLU A 140 1.33 -5.96 2.17
N PRO A 141 2.61 -5.80 2.51
CA PRO A 141 3.59 -6.87 2.37
C PRO A 141 3.09 -8.17 3.04
N ASP A 142 3.05 -9.26 2.29
CA ASP A 142 2.77 -10.59 2.82
C ASP A 142 4.12 -11.26 3.14
N VAL A 143 4.30 -11.61 4.40
CA VAL A 143 5.62 -11.87 5.00
C VAL A 143 5.54 -12.98 6.02
N LYS A 144 6.46 -13.94 5.91
CA LYS A 144 6.67 -15.00 6.90
C LYS A 144 7.90 -14.69 7.72
N VAL A 145 7.76 -14.74 9.04
CA VAL A 145 8.87 -14.56 9.97
C VAL A 145 9.15 -15.89 10.67
N LYS A 146 10.41 -16.32 10.66
CA LYS A 146 10.87 -17.55 11.30
C LYS A 146 12.01 -17.21 12.26
N THR A 147 11.93 -17.69 13.49
CA THR A 147 13.06 -17.63 14.44
C THR A 147 13.84 -18.93 14.34
N THR A 148 15.13 -18.83 14.00
CA THR A 148 16.07 -19.95 13.90
C THR A 148 17.10 -19.86 15.02
N LYS A 149 18.05 -20.81 15.06
CA LYS A 149 19.19 -20.75 16.00
C LYS A 149 20.15 -19.60 15.67
N GLU A 150 20.18 -19.14 14.42
CA GLU A 150 21.11 -18.12 13.91
C GLU A 150 20.52 -16.71 14.02
N GLY A 151 19.20 -16.59 14.21
CA GLY A 151 18.52 -15.31 14.35
C GLY A 151 17.09 -15.36 13.81
N VAL A 152 16.57 -14.19 13.46
CA VAL A 152 15.29 -14.02 12.78
C VAL A 152 15.53 -14.01 11.28
N VAL A 153 14.70 -14.71 10.53
CA VAL A 153 14.67 -14.73 9.07
C VAL A 153 13.28 -14.29 8.61
N VAL A 154 13.25 -13.41 7.61
CA VAL A 154 12.03 -12.88 7.00
C VAL A 154 11.97 -13.33 5.55
N GLU A 155 10.82 -13.82 5.13
CA GLU A 155 10.55 -14.25 3.76
C GLU A 155 9.37 -13.42 3.25
N ILE A 156 9.57 -12.65 2.17
CA ILE A 156 8.47 -11.99 1.46
C ILE A 156 7.83 -13.00 0.53
N ILE A 157 6.53 -13.19 0.68
CA ILE A 157 5.77 -14.16 -0.11
C ILE A 157 4.77 -13.50 -1.06
N GLY A 158 4.60 -12.17 -0.96
CA GLY A 158 3.69 -11.43 -1.81
C GLY A 158 3.35 -10.05 -1.27
N MET A 159 2.30 -9.49 -1.85
CA MET A 159 1.57 -8.34 -1.35
C MET A 159 0.08 -8.66 -1.32
N ASP A 160 -0.57 -8.39 -0.19
CA ASP A 160 -2.03 -8.51 -0.04
C ASP A 160 -2.73 -7.41 -0.81
N VAL A 161 -3.28 -7.71 -1.99
CA VAL A 161 -4.04 -6.76 -2.81
C VAL A 161 -5.52 -7.04 -2.63
N TYR A 162 -6.32 -6.00 -2.39
CA TYR A 162 -7.78 -6.15 -2.43
C TYR A 162 -8.26 -6.27 -3.88
N ASP A 163 -8.96 -7.36 -4.19
CA ASP A 163 -9.68 -7.55 -5.44
C ASP A 163 -11.12 -7.00 -5.27
N PRO A 164 -11.43 -5.83 -5.85
CA PRO A 164 -12.73 -5.19 -5.66
C PRO A 164 -13.85 -5.89 -6.43
N VAL A 165 -13.52 -6.59 -7.51
CA VAL A 165 -14.49 -7.35 -8.31
C VAL A 165 -15.01 -8.53 -7.50
N LYS A 166 -14.11 -9.23 -6.80
CA LYS A 166 -14.47 -10.34 -5.90
C LYS A 166 -14.84 -9.91 -4.49
N SER A 167 -14.48 -8.68 -4.10
CA SER A 167 -14.55 -8.19 -2.71
C SER A 167 -13.77 -9.05 -1.73
N GLU A 168 -12.57 -9.47 -2.11
CA GLU A 168 -11.72 -10.36 -1.33
C GLU A 168 -10.29 -9.81 -1.29
N VAL A 169 -9.59 -9.98 -0.17
CA VAL A 169 -8.15 -9.72 -0.10
C VAL A 169 -7.43 -10.98 -0.54
N ARG A 170 -6.47 -10.85 -1.44
CA ARG A 170 -5.65 -11.94 -1.96
C ARG A 170 -4.17 -11.57 -1.87
N SER A 171 -3.32 -12.54 -1.57
CA SER A 171 -1.87 -12.35 -1.68
C SER A 171 -1.48 -12.44 -3.16
N SER A 172 -0.55 -11.60 -3.60
CA SER A 172 0.06 -11.72 -4.94
C SER A 172 0.96 -12.95 -5.06
N GLY A 173 1.17 -13.71 -3.99
CA GLY A 173 2.01 -14.91 -3.91
C GLY A 173 1.62 -16.07 -4.83
N ASP A 174 0.52 -15.95 -5.59
CA ASP A 174 0.12 -16.90 -6.64
C ASP A 174 0.71 -16.54 -8.03
N GLY A 175 1.44 -15.43 -8.15
CA GLY A 175 2.06 -14.92 -9.39
C GLY A 175 3.59 -14.79 -9.33
N GLU A 176 4.18 -14.17 -10.35
CA GLU A 176 5.63 -13.91 -10.42
C GLU A 176 6.00 -12.69 -9.58
N LEU A 177 6.42 -12.89 -8.32
CA LEU A 177 6.79 -11.82 -7.36
C LEU A 177 7.75 -10.77 -7.94
N GLU A 178 8.60 -11.18 -8.86
CA GLU A 178 9.58 -10.33 -9.57
C GLU A 178 8.89 -9.26 -10.45
N HIS A 179 7.66 -9.49 -10.90
CA HIS A 179 6.86 -8.54 -11.66
C HIS A 179 6.07 -7.55 -10.80
N ASP A 180 5.89 -7.83 -9.50
CA ASP A 180 5.14 -6.98 -8.59
C ASP A 180 6.05 -6.19 -7.64
N ILE A 181 7.16 -6.81 -7.24
CA ILE A 181 8.10 -6.27 -6.25
C ILE A 181 9.39 -5.89 -6.97
N ALA A 182 9.67 -4.59 -7.05
CA ALA A 182 10.95 -4.09 -7.54
C ALA A 182 12.03 -4.27 -6.47
N ALA A 183 11.72 -3.89 -5.22
CA ALA A 183 12.62 -3.99 -4.09
C ALA A 183 11.87 -4.21 -2.77
N TRP A 184 12.54 -4.79 -1.78
CA TRP A 184 12.05 -4.86 -0.41
C TRP A 184 13.18 -4.69 0.60
N PHE A 185 12.85 -4.06 1.72
CA PHE A 185 13.77 -3.61 2.75
C PHE A 185 13.30 -4.04 4.13
N ILE A 186 14.24 -4.21 5.06
CA ILE A 186 13.92 -4.55 6.45
C ILE A 186 14.60 -3.55 7.40
N ASP A 187 13.81 -2.99 8.30
CA ASP A 187 14.27 -2.42 9.56
C ASP A 187 14.18 -3.50 10.64
N ILE A 188 15.33 -4.01 11.08
CA ILE A 188 15.41 -5.14 12.01
C ILE A 188 15.24 -4.74 13.48
N ASN A 189 15.01 -3.46 13.79
CA ASN A 189 14.82 -2.97 15.15
C ASN A 189 13.93 -1.71 15.18
N TYR A 190 12.82 -1.78 14.45
CA TYR A 190 11.94 -0.64 14.22
C TYR A 190 11.35 -0.09 15.53
N ASN A 191 11.39 1.24 15.71
CA ASN A 191 10.94 1.92 16.93
C ASN A 191 9.54 2.55 16.84
N GLY A 192 8.92 2.58 15.66
CA GLY A 192 7.62 3.23 15.43
C GLY A 192 7.70 4.64 14.84
N GLU A 193 8.89 5.22 14.69
CA GLU A 193 9.05 6.62 14.29
C GLU A 193 9.64 6.74 12.88
N ALA A 194 10.76 6.06 12.62
CA ALA A 194 11.49 6.17 11.36
C ALA A 194 11.93 4.79 10.87
N PHE A 195 11.82 4.58 9.57
CA PHE A 195 12.24 3.35 8.93
C PHE A 195 13.72 3.45 8.52
N TYR A 196 14.57 2.58 9.08
CA TYR A 196 15.97 2.48 8.70
C TYR A 196 16.21 1.22 7.88
N VAL A 197 16.67 1.39 6.63
CA VAL A 197 17.05 0.27 5.77
C VAL A 197 18.28 -0.41 6.35
N MET A 198 18.12 -1.59 6.97
CA MET A 198 19.23 -2.41 7.48
C MET A 198 19.50 -3.62 6.59
N HIS A 199 18.47 -4.14 5.93
CA HIS A 199 18.59 -5.13 4.86
C HIS A 199 17.90 -4.61 3.60
N ALA A 200 18.45 -4.95 2.44
CA ALA A 200 17.87 -4.60 1.17
C ALA A 200 18.01 -5.71 0.13
N TYR A 201 16.92 -5.93 -0.60
CA TYR A 201 16.76 -6.99 -1.57
C TYR A 201 15.98 -6.45 -2.77
N PHE A 202 16.27 -6.95 -3.96
CA PHE A 202 15.73 -6.41 -5.19
C PHE A 202 15.40 -7.58 -6.11
N LEU A 203 14.11 -7.76 -6.36
CA LEU A 203 13.60 -8.92 -7.11
C LEU A 203 13.36 -8.63 -8.57
N GLY A 204 13.24 -7.35 -8.95
CA GLY A 204 12.59 -6.88 -10.16
C GLY A 204 12.83 -7.69 -11.44
N ALA A 205 11.84 -7.66 -12.34
CA ALA A 205 11.90 -8.31 -13.65
C ALA A 205 13.18 -8.00 -14.44
N ASP A 206 13.62 -8.97 -15.24
CA ASP A 206 14.77 -8.88 -16.15
C ASP A 206 16.15 -8.71 -15.48
N ASN A 207 16.30 -9.11 -14.21
CA ASN A 207 17.56 -9.10 -13.47
C ASN A 207 18.20 -7.69 -13.44
N PRO A 208 17.68 -6.76 -12.59
CA PRO A 208 18.04 -5.33 -12.59
C PRO A 208 19.55 -5.08 -12.39
N TYR A 209 20.28 -6.08 -11.91
CA TYR A 209 21.71 -6.02 -11.65
C TYR A 209 22.58 -6.40 -12.82
N GLU A 210 22.06 -6.87 -13.96
CA GLU A 210 22.87 -7.21 -15.13
C GLU A 210 23.82 -6.05 -15.52
N LYS A 211 23.32 -4.81 -15.52
CA LYS A 211 24.13 -3.61 -15.81
C LYS A 211 25.07 -3.26 -14.65
N LEU A 212 24.62 -3.38 -13.41
CA LEU A 212 25.41 -3.03 -12.22
C LEU A 212 26.56 -4.03 -11.99
N ARG A 213 26.29 -5.33 -12.11
CA ARG A 213 27.26 -6.43 -12.10
C ARG A 213 28.31 -6.27 -13.21
N LYS A 214 27.88 -5.90 -14.43
CA LYS A 214 28.79 -5.57 -15.55
C LYS A 214 29.63 -4.32 -15.29
N ALA A 215 29.17 -3.37 -14.48
CA ALA A 215 29.93 -2.19 -14.10
C ALA A 215 30.92 -2.47 -12.96
N LEU A 216 30.53 -3.31 -11.99
CA LEU A 216 31.30 -3.58 -10.78
C LEU A 216 32.30 -4.73 -10.89
N LYS A 217 32.15 -5.59 -11.91
CA LYS A 217 33.09 -6.57 -12.57
C LYS A 217 34.19 -7.31 -11.77
N ALA A 218 34.75 -6.80 -10.68
CA ALA A 218 35.92 -7.31 -9.98
C ALA A 218 35.86 -7.26 -8.44
N ASP A 219 34.94 -6.52 -7.80
CA ASP A 219 35.01 -6.27 -6.34
C ASP A 219 33.97 -7.03 -5.49
N ILE A 220 33.01 -7.74 -6.09
CA ILE A 220 31.90 -8.39 -5.38
C ILE A 220 31.70 -9.82 -5.90
N SER A 221 31.60 -10.80 -5.00
CA SER A 221 31.38 -12.20 -5.35
C SER A 221 30.00 -12.43 -5.98
N GLU A 222 29.89 -13.44 -6.85
CA GLU A 222 28.61 -13.76 -7.52
C GLU A 222 27.53 -14.16 -6.50
N GLU A 223 27.91 -14.85 -5.44
CA GLU A 223 27.04 -15.27 -4.35
C GLU A 223 26.35 -14.08 -3.65
N VAL A 224 27.03 -12.93 -3.53
CA VAL A 224 26.43 -11.72 -2.93
C VAL A 224 25.34 -11.13 -3.83
N TRP A 225 25.44 -11.29 -5.15
CA TRP A 225 24.40 -10.84 -6.08
C TRP A 225 23.14 -11.72 -5.99
N ASP A 226 23.33 -13.03 -5.92
CA ASP A 226 22.22 -13.98 -5.77
C ASP A 226 21.50 -13.79 -4.43
N GLU A 227 22.24 -13.43 -3.37
CA GLU A 227 21.65 -13.11 -2.06
C GLU A 227 20.87 -11.79 -2.05
N LEU A 228 21.23 -10.82 -2.89
CA LEU A 228 20.46 -9.56 -3.05
C LEU A 228 19.21 -9.77 -3.89
N HIS A 229 19.22 -10.74 -4.81
CA HIS A 229 18.06 -11.19 -5.58
C HIS A 229 17.33 -12.33 -4.85
N SER A 230 16.90 -12.07 -3.61
CA SER A 230 16.22 -13.08 -2.79
C SER A 230 14.94 -12.57 -2.17
N THR A 231 13.94 -13.45 -2.08
CA THR A 231 12.73 -13.24 -1.29
C THR A 231 12.94 -13.56 0.18
N THR A 232 14.09 -14.13 0.56
CA THR A 232 14.41 -14.52 1.93
C THR A 232 15.61 -13.74 2.45
N SER A 233 15.47 -13.18 3.66
CA SER A 233 16.53 -12.42 4.27
C SER A 233 17.67 -13.29 4.79
N ARG A 234 18.86 -12.69 4.90
CA ARG A 234 19.88 -13.21 5.83
C ARG A 234 19.33 -13.19 7.25
N ALA A 235 19.77 -14.12 8.08
CA ALA A 235 19.43 -14.12 9.49
C ALA A 235 19.98 -12.86 10.18
N PHE A 236 19.20 -12.28 11.09
CA PHE A 236 19.61 -11.12 11.88
C PHE A 236 19.25 -11.29 13.36
N PRO A 237 19.92 -10.57 14.29
CA PRO A 237 19.63 -10.68 15.71
C PRO A 237 18.19 -10.30 16.06
N LYS A 238 17.63 -10.88 17.11
CA LYS A 238 16.28 -10.53 17.57
C LYS A 238 16.19 -9.01 17.89
N PRO A 239 15.16 -8.29 17.42
CA PRO A 239 14.98 -6.86 17.70
C PRO A 239 14.93 -6.58 19.20
N LYS A 240 15.62 -5.54 19.66
CA LYS A 240 15.51 -5.03 21.04
C LYS A 240 14.14 -4.39 21.30
N THR A 241 13.55 -3.80 20.26
CA THR A 241 12.21 -3.21 20.32
C THR A 241 11.10 -4.27 20.29
N GLY A 242 11.43 -5.53 20.00
CA GLY A 242 10.45 -6.60 19.74
C GLY A 242 9.67 -6.42 18.42
N LYS A 243 10.08 -5.48 17.57
CA LYS A 243 9.41 -5.17 16.31
C LYS A 243 10.42 -5.08 15.17
N ILE A 244 9.98 -5.52 14.00
CA ILE A 244 10.61 -5.23 12.72
C ILE A 244 9.62 -4.50 11.82
N ALA A 245 10.13 -3.83 10.79
CA ALA A 245 9.32 -3.32 9.70
C ALA A 245 9.85 -3.84 8.37
N VAL A 246 8.94 -4.29 7.51
CA VAL A 246 9.25 -4.71 6.14
C VAL A 246 8.63 -3.70 5.20
N LYS A 247 9.44 -3.09 4.33
CA LYS A 247 8.99 -2.17 3.30
C LYS A 247 9.15 -2.81 1.93
N VAL A 248 8.19 -2.60 1.04
CA VAL A 248 8.19 -3.11 -0.33
C VAL A 248 7.99 -1.93 -1.27
N ILE A 249 8.71 -1.95 -2.39
CA ILE A 249 8.59 -0.99 -3.47
C ILE A 249 8.14 -1.76 -4.71
N ASN A 250 7.05 -1.32 -5.32
CA ASN A 250 6.58 -1.88 -6.59
C ASN A 250 7.29 -1.23 -7.80
N HIS A 251 7.05 -1.75 -9.00
CA HIS A 251 7.67 -1.21 -10.24
C HIS A 251 7.21 0.19 -10.63
N TYR A 252 6.12 0.68 -10.04
CA TYR A 252 5.64 2.05 -10.22
C TYR A 252 6.34 3.04 -9.28
N GLY A 253 7.23 2.57 -8.39
CA GLY A 253 7.94 3.38 -7.41
C GLY A 253 7.13 3.68 -6.16
N ASP A 254 6.03 2.96 -5.95
CA ASP A 254 5.21 3.10 -4.74
C ASP A 254 5.73 2.22 -3.62
N GLU A 255 5.69 2.77 -2.41
CA GLU A 255 6.21 2.12 -1.21
C GLU A 255 5.07 1.72 -0.27
N VAL A 256 5.13 0.51 0.26
CA VAL A 256 4.23 -0.01 1.30
C VAL A 256 5.04 -0.63 2.42
N MET A 257 4.52 -0.62 3.64
CA MET A 257 5.24 -1.15 4.79
C MET A 257 4.32 -1.98 5.67
N LYS A 258 4.88 -2.99 6.35
CA LYS A 258 4.23 -3.77 7.40
C LYS A 258 5.11 -3.86 8.62
N VAL A 259 4.53 -3.58 9.79
CA VAL A 259 5.20 -3.73 11.08
C VAL A 259 4.83 -5.08 11.67
N ILE A 260 5.82 -5.82 12.18
CA ILE A 260 5.65 -7.18 12.67
C ILE A 260 6.28 -7.30 14.07
N GLN A 261 5.56 -7.93 14.99
CA GLN A 261 6.10 -8.27 16.32
C GLN A 261 6.86 -9.61 16.26
N VAL A 262 8.02 -9.68 16.89
CA VAL A 262 8.96 -10.84 16.83
C VAL A 262 9.47 -11.24 18.21
#